data_AF-A0A0M4L8Z0-F1
#
_entry.id   AF-A0A0M4L8Z0-F1
#
_cell.length_a   1.000
_cell.length_b   1.000
_cell.length_c   1.000
_cell.angle_alpha   90.00
_cell.angle_beta   90.00
_cell.angle_gamma   90.00
#
_symmetry.space_group_name_H-M   'P 1'
#
loop_
_entity.id
_entity.type
_entity.pdbx_description
1 polymer ?
#
loop_
_entity_poly.entity_id
_entity_poly.type
_entity_poly.pdbx_seq_one_letter_code
_entity_poly.pdbx_strand_id
1 'polypeptide(L)'
;MSQITHCPISYEELLNFYKESGADTALTDTPVNHFHKSHSAENEVKQISDISHNKQTLSSLEQKSTSSYESDKMRFKDSIEEMVKNIKTLDELKSALLSFDGCSLKLTAKNTCFSDGTAGSPLMLIGEAPGREEDIQGIPFVGRAGMLLNKILASIGLTRENVYIANTIPWRPPGNRTPTPREIALCRPFIERQIQLANPRVLVALGGTAVQFFTGTQSGIIRMRGKWLTYETADNIKIPVMPTFHPAYLLRTPSQKKLTWTDFLEVKSFLSNLT
;
A
#
# COMPACT_ATOMS: atom_id res chain seq x y z
N MET A 1 52.22 22.38 6.92
CA MET A 1 52.00 20.96 6.58
C MET A 1 50.54 20.63 6.86
N SER A 2 49.66 20.87 5.90
CA SER A 2 48.22 20.57 6.02
C SER A 2 47.98 19.11 5.64
N GLN A 3 47.58 18.31 6.63
CA GLN A 3 47.19 16.92 6.45
C GLN A 3 45.94 16.87 5.57
N ILE A 4 46.10 16.34 4.36
CA ILE A 4 44.99 15.98 3.48
C ILE A 4 44.33 14.76 4.13
N THR A 5 43.14 14.96 4.70
CA THR A 5 42.29 13.89 5.18
C THR A 5 41.89 13.02 3.98
N HIS A 6 42.50 11.84 3.88
CA HIS A 6 42.12 10.85 2.88
C HIS A 6 40.69 10.40 3.17
N CYS A 7 39.75 10.80 2.31
CA CYS A 7 38.39 10.27 2.32
C CYS A 7 38.49 8.75 2.07
N PRO A 8 37.88 7.89 2.91
CA PRO A 8 38.02 6.43 2.82
C PRO A 8 37.18 5.80 1.70
N ILE A 9 36.42 6.62 0.96
CA ILE A 9 35.50 6.16 -0.07
C ILE A 9 36.29 6.01 -1.36
N SER A 10 36.31 4.79 -1.89
CA SER A 10 36.89 4.52 -3.20
C SER A 10 36.10 5.25 -4.30
N TYR A 11 36.77 5.58 -5.42
CA TYR A 11 36.08 6.20 -6.56
C TYR A 11 34.91 5.34 -7.08
N GLU A 12 35.00 4.02 -6.95
CA GLU A 12 33.94 3.09 -7.33
C GLU A 12 32.70 3.20 -6.42
N GLU A 13 32.90 3.29 -5.10
CA GLU A 13 31.80 3.52 -4.15
C GLU A 13 31.14 4.88 -4.35
N LEU A 14 31.94 5.90 -4.66
CA LEU A 14 31.44 7.24 -4.95
C LEU A 14 30.60 7.25 -6.24
N LEU A 15 31.08 6.59 -7.31
CA LEU A 15 30.34 6.46 -8.56
C LEU A 15 29.06 5.64 -8.39
N ASN A 16 29.10 4.56 -7.60
CA ASN A 16 27.92 3.77 -7.28
C ASN A 16 26.89 4.59 -6.49
N PHE A 17 27.32 5.39 -5.51
CA PHE A 17 26.44 6.31 -4.80
C PHE A 17 25.75 7.30 -5.75
N TYR A 18 26.49 7.91 -6.69
CA TYR A 18 25.91 8.84 -7.67
C TYR A 18 24.94 8.14 -8.62
N LYS A 19 25.29 6.94 -9.10
CA LYS A 19 24.41 6.12 -9.94
C LYS A 19 23.13 5.71 -9.21
N GLU A 20 23.23 5.29 -7.95
CA GLU A 20 22.07 4.97 -7.10
C GLU A 20 21.21 6.20 -6.77
N SER A 21 21.85 7.37 -6.68
CA SER A 21 21.19 8.66 -6.51
C SER A 21 20.54 9.19 -7.79
N GLY A 22 20.66 8.47 -8.91
CA GLY A 22 20.03 8.82 -10.19
C GLY A 22 20.82 9.85 -11.00
N ALA A 23 22.13 9.98 -10.78
CA ALA A 23 23.01 10.73 -11.68
C ALA A 23 23.40 9.85 -12.87
N ASP A 24 22.87 10.15 -14.04
CA ASP A 24 23.09 9.40 -15.28
C ASP A 24 24.05 10.10 -16.26
N THR A 25 24.26 11.42 -16.13
CA THR A 25 25.14 12.21 -17.00
C THR A 25 25.89 13.28 -16.20
N ALA A 26 27.22 13.34 -16.32
CA ALA A 26 28.02 14.43 -15.79
C ALA A 26 28.01 15.58 -16.80
N LEU A 27 27.29 16.66 -16.51
CA LEU A 27 27.17 17.81 -17.41
C LEU A 27 28.29 18.84 -17.22
N THR A 28 28.83 18.96 -16.01
CA THR A 28 29.89 19.90 -15.63
C THR A 28 30.73 19.36 -14.48
N ASP A 29 32.00 19.76 -14.40
CA ASP A 29 32.90 19.42 -13.28
C ASP A 29 32.56 20.17 -11.98
N THR A 30 31.71 21.19 -12.08
CA THR A 30 31.26 22.00 -10.94
C THR A 30 29.83 21.65 -10.55
N PRO A 31 29.55 21.39 -9.25
CA PRO A 31 28.20 21.12 -8.78
C PRO A 31 27.32 22.37 -8.88
N VAL A 32 26.15 22.24 -9.50
CA VAL A 32 25.17 23.33 -9.63
C VAL A 32 24.10 23.22 -8.55
N ASN A 33 23.98 24.26 -7.71
CA ASN A 33 22.94 24.34 -6.69
C ASN A 33 21.64 24.91 -7.27
N HIS A 34 20.68 24.03 -7.56
CA HIS A 34 19.37 24.41 -8.11
C HIS A 34 18.37 24.92 -7.07
N PHE A 35 18.68 24.84 -5.77
CA PHE A 35 17.83 25.40 -4.70
C PHE A 35 17.91 26.93 -4.60
N HIS A 36 18.88 27.56 -5.27
CA HIS A 36 19.09 29.01 -5.25
C HIS A 36 18.55 29.75 -6.48
N LYS A 37 17.99 29.05 -7.48
CA LYS A 37 17.33 29.66 -8.64
C LYS A 37 15.82 29.54 -8.51
N SER A 38 15.20 30.50 -7.82
CA SER A 38 13.77 30.80 -7.97
C SER A 38 13.58 32.04 -8.85
N HIS A 39 12.56 31.97 -9.69
CA HIS A 39 11.93 33.03 -10.51
C HIS A 39 12.58 33.43 -11.83
N SER A 40 12.17 32.74 -12.91
CA SER A 40 11.71 33.36 -14.19
C SER A 40 11.49 32.31 -15.29
N ALA A 41 10.40 31.55 -15.25
CA ALA A 41 10.00 30.68 -16.37
C ALA A 41 8.49 30.38 -16.41
N GLU A 42 7.63 31.31 -15.98
CA GLU A 42 6.17 31.13 -16.02
C GLU A 42 5.48 31.80 -17.21
N ASN A 43 6.23 32.33 -18.17
CA ASN A 43 5.67 32.94 -19.37
C ASN A 43 6.17 32.23 -20.64
N GLU A 44 5.74 30.99 -20.90
CA GLU A 44 5.82 30.42 -22.28
C GLU A 44 5.05 29.11 -22.54
N VAL A 45 3.97 28.80 -21.81
CA VAL A 45 3.03 27.74 -22.24
C VAL A 45 1.58 28.21 -22.12
N LYS A 46 1.29 29.31 -22.82
CA LYS A 46 -0.07 29.70 -23.19
C LYS A 46 -0.10 29.81 -24.71
N GLN A 47 -0.41 28.70 -25.36
CA GLN A 47 -1.09 28.54 -26.65
C GLN A 47 -0.68 27.19 -27.22
N ILE A 48 -1.65 26.28 -27.30
CA ILE A 48 -1.85 25.19 -28.29
C ILE A 48 -2.74 24.16 -27.60
N SER A 49 -4.05 24.21 -27.89
CA SER A 49 -4.89 23.06 -28.28
C SER A 49 -6.38 23.38 -28.17
N ASP A 50 -6.85 24.25 -29.06
CA ASP A 50 -8.25 24.19 -29.51
C ASP A 50 -8.35 23.03 -30.52
N ILE A 51 -8.89 21.89 -30.08
CA ILE A 51 -9.49 20.89 -30.98
C ILE A 51 -10.82 20.44 -30.36
N SER A 52 -11.90 20.93 -30.97
CA SER A 52 -13.28 20.55 -30.70
C SER A 52 -13.60 19.23 -31.41
N HIS A 53 -13.89 18.16 -30.67
CA HIS A 53 -14.52 16.96 -31.23
C HIS A 53 -15.81 16.62 -30.47
N ASN A 54 -16.89 17.11 -31.10
CA ASN A 54 -18.23 16.55 -31.24
C ASN A 54 -18.74 15.58 -30.15
N LYS A 55 -19.63 16.11 -29.30
CA LYS A 55 -20.60 15.34 -28.49
C LYS A 55 -21.83 15.06 -29.36
N GLN A 56 -22.07 13.78 -29.66
CA GLN A 56 -23.33 13.12 -30.08
C GLN A 56 -22.87 11.89 -30.87
N THR A 57 -23.08 10.64 -30.46
CA THR A 57 -24.38 9.98 -30.34
C THR A 57 -24.08 8.57 -29.83
N LEU A 58 -24.64 8.14 -28.70
CA LEU A 58 -24.89 6.73 -28.33
C LEU A 58 -25.61 6.72 -26.96
N SER A 59 -26.79 7.35 -26.94
CA SER A 59 -27.73 7.25 -25.81
C SER A 59 -29.02 6.65 -26.33
N SER A 60 -29.04 5.33 -26.51
CA SER A 60 -30.26 4.51 -26.57
C SER A 60 -29.87 3.13 -27.05
N LEU A 61 -29.52 2.26 -26.10
CA LEU A 61 -29.80 0.83 -26.09
C LEU A 61 -29.28 0.32 -24.73
N GLU A 62 -30.13 -0.44 -24.03
CA GLU A 62 -29.84 -1.14 -22.75
C GLU A 62 -30.15 -0.38 -21.45
N GLN A 63 -31.32 0.26 -21.39
CA GLN A 63 -32.07 0.44 -20.13
C GLN A 63 -33.25 -0.55 -20.11
N LYS A 64 -33.01 -1.80 -19.69
CA LYS A 64 -34.08 -2.74 -19.27
C LYS A 64 -33.51 -4.02 -18.65
N SER A 65 -32.64 -3.90 -17.65
CA SER A 65 -32.25 -5.05 -16.80
C SER A 65 -31.53 -4.68 -15.49
N THR A 66 -31.51 -3.43 -15.04
CA THR A 66 -30.65 -3.01 -13.92
C THR A 66 -31.30 -3.11 -12.53
N SER A 67 -32.63 -3.03 -12.41
CA SER A 67 -33.25 -2.84 -11.07
C SER A 67 -33.28 -4.10 -10.19
N SER A 68 -33.38 -5.31 -10.75
CA SER A 68 -33.40 -6.56 -9.95
C SER A 68 -31.99 -7.02 -9.54
N TYR A 69 -30.98 -6.70 -10.34
CA TYR A 69 -29.59 -7.10 -10.08
C TYR A 69 -28.91 -6.23 -9.02
N GLU A 70 -29.33 -4.97 -8.86
CA GLU A 70 -28.83 -4.09 -7.80
C GLU A 70 -29.40 -4.44 -6.43
N SER A 71 -30.69 -4.82 -6.35
CA SER A 71 -31.31 -5.25 -5.10
C SER A 71 -30.71 -6.56 -4.55
N ASP A 72 -30.39 -7.52 -5.42
CA ASP A 72 -29.75 -8.78 -5.00
C ASP A 72 -28.29 -8.58 -4.57
N LYS A 73 -27.56 -7.65 -5.20
CA LYS A 73 -26.19 -7.30 -4.79
C LYS A 73 -26.12 -6.64 -3.42
N MET A 74 -27.08 -5.75 -3.13
CA MET A 74 -27.14 -5.05 -1.86
C MET A 74 -27.42 -6.04 -0.73
N ARG A 75 -28.42 -6.94 -0.92
CA ARG A 75 -28.72 -8.03 0.01
C ARG A 75 -27.55 -8.97 0.26
N PHE A 76 -26.80 -9.32 -0.78
CA PHE A 76 -25.62 -10.19 -0.64
C PHE A 76 -24.51 -9.53 0.17
N LYS A 77 -24.27 -8.22 -0.04
CA LYS A 77 -23.29 -7.46 0.72
C LYS A 77 -23.68 -7.32 2.20
N ASP A 78 -24.94 -6.98 2.47
CA ASP A 78 -25.46 -6.84 3.82
C ASP A 78 -25.36 -8.17 4.60
N SER A 79 -25.62 -9.29 3.93
CA SER A 79 -25.47 -10.63 4.51
C SER A 79 -24.01 -10.98 4.87
N ILE A 80 -23.04 -10.57 4.04
CA ILE A 80 -21.61 -10.76 4.36
C ILE A 80 -21.21 -9.93 5.57
N GLU A 81 -21.61 -8.66 5.61
CA GLU A 81 -21.28 -7.75 6.72
C GLU A 81 -21.86 -8.27 8.04
N GLU A 82 -23.10 -8.77 8.04
CA GLU A 82 -23.73 -9.35 9.22
C GLU A 82 -23.06 -10.66 9.67
N MET A 83 -22.70 -11.54 8.74
CA MET A 83 -21.95 -12.76 9.03
C MET A 83 -20.60 -12.43 9.68
N VAL A 84 -19.84 -11.51 9.09
CA VAL A 84 -18.49 -11.15 9.54
C VAL A 84 -18.52 -10.42 10.88
N LYS A 85 -19.55 -9.61 11.14
CA LYS A 85 -19.73 -8.89 12.42
C LYS A 85 -19.83 -9.84 13.62
N ASN A 86 -20.41 -11.03 13.44
CA ASN A 86 -20.62 -12.00 14.52
C ASN A 86 -19.38 -12.85 14.86
N ILE A 87 -18.34 -12.80 14.02
CA ILE A 87 -17.10 -13.56 14.20
C ILE A 87 -16.29 -12.98 15.35
N LYS A 88 -15.87 -13.79 16.33
CA LYS A 88 -15.22 -13.31 17.56
C LYS A 88 -13.71 -13.54 17.61
N THR A 89 -13.18 -14.41 16.75
CA THR A 89 -11.76 -14.77 16.75
C THR A 89 -11.15 -14.71 15.35
N LEU A 90 -9.83 -14.54 15.28
CA LEU A 90 -9.11 -14.55 14.00
C LEU A 90 -9.20 -15.91 13.30
N ASP A 91 -9.28 -17.01 14.05
CA ASP A 91 -9.43 -18.36 13.48
C ASP A 91 -10.81 -18.59 12.87
N GLU A 92 -11.86 -18.09 13.51
CA GLU A 92 -13.21 -18.06 12.93
C GLU A 92 -13.23 -17.18 11.67
N LEU A 93 -12.55 -16.03 11.69
CA LEU A 93 -12.46 -15.15 10.52
C LEU A 93 -11.74 -15.82 9.36
N LYS A 94 -10.62 -16.48 9.64
CA LYS A 94 -9.87 -17.26 8.65
C LYS A 94 -10.73 -18.38 8.07
N SER A 95 -11.49 -19.09 8.91
CA SER A 95 -12.39 -20.16 8.48
C SER A 95 -13.52 -19.64 7.60
N ALA A 96 -14.15 -18.51 7.97
CA ALA A 96 -15.17 -17.86 7.16
C ALA A 96 -14.62 -17.43 5.79
N LEU A 97 -13.40 -16.89 5.76
CA LEU A 97 -12.74 -16.47 4.53
C LEU A 97 -12.38 -17.66 3.62
N LEU A 98 -11.93 -18.79 4.20
CA LEU A 98 -11.67 -20.02 3.45
C LEU A 98 -12.95 -20.60 2.83
N SER A 99 -14.09 -20.43 3.49
CA SER A 99 -15.41 -20.89 3.00
C SER A 99 -16.12 -19.86 2.11
N PHE A 100 -15.59 -18.66 1.96
CA PHE A 100 -16.24 -17.60 1.18
C PHE A 100 -16.07 -17.80 -0.32
N ASP A 101 -17.15 -17.95 -1.09
CA ASP A 101 -17.12 -18.15 -2.55
C ASP A 101 -17.61 -16.93 -3.35
N GLY A 102 -17.83 -15.79 -2.69
CA GLY A 102 -18.37 -14.57 -3.31
C GLY A 102 -17.38 -13.75 -4.15
N CYS A 103 -16.09 -14.13 -4.18
CA CYS A 103 -15.05 -13.41 -4.93
C CYS A 103 -14.40 -14.32 -5.98
N SER A 104 -14.43 -13.89 -7.24
CA SER A 104 -13.86 -14.63 -8.37
C SER A 104 -12.35 -14.85 -8.26
N LEU A 105 -11.64 -14.01 -7.49
CA LEU A 105 -10.20 -14.17 -7.27
C LEU A 105 -9.85 -15.49 -6.58
N LYS A 106 -10.74 -16.02 -5.72
CA LYS A 106 -10.55 -17.31 -5.06
C LYS A 106 -10.47 -18.47 -6.06
N LEU A 107 -11.22 -18.40 -7.16
CA LEU A 107 -11.21 -19.42 -8.21
C LEU A 107 -9.88 -19.49 -8.96
N THR A 108 -9.14 -18.37 -8.99
CA THR A 108 -7.87 -18.26 -9.71
C THR A 108 -6.64 -18.35 -8.81
N ALA A 109 -6.80 -18.07 -7.52
CA ALA A 109 -5.73 -18.17 -6.53
C ALA A 109 -5.51 -19.63 -6.11
N LYS A 110 -4.26 -19.97 -5.80
CA LYS A 110 -3.91 -21.29 -5.27
C LYS A 110 -4.20 -21.39 -3.78
N ASN A 111 -3.88 -20.34 -3.02
CA ASN A 111 -4.12 -20.31 -1.58
C ASN A 111 -4.71 -18.96 -1.13
N THR A 112 -5.47 -19.02 -0.04
CA THR A 112 -5.89 -17.83 0.70
C THR A 112 -4.74 -17.35 1.59
N CYS A 113 -4.23 -16.15 1.34
CA CYS A 113 -3.20 -15.51 2.16
C CYS A 113 -3.87 -14.66 3.24
N PHE A 114 -4.08 -15.24 4.42
CA PHE A 114 -4.81 -14.58 5.51
C PHE A 114 -3.97 -13.54 6.27
N SER A 115 -2.86 -13.97 6.87
CA SER A 115 -1.97 -13.11 7.64
C SER A 115 -0.60 -13.76 7.89
N ASP A 116 0.33 -12.97 8.41
CA ASP A 116 1.58 -13.40 9.03
C ASP A 116 1.88 -12.51 10.26
N GLY A 117 2.84 -12.93 11.07
CA GLY A 117 3.24 -12.23 12.30
C GLY A 117 2.31 -12.49 13.49
N THR A 118 2.38 -11.62 14.50
CA THR A 118 1.78 -11.85 15.81
C THR A 118 0.52 -11.00 16.00
N ALA A 119 -0.63 -11.65 16.16
CA ALA A 119 -1.88 -10.97 16.53
C ALA A 119 -1.74 -10.26 17.89
N GLY A 120 -2.36 -9.09 18.04
CA GLY A 120 -2.19 -8.24 19.23
C GLY A 120 -0.92 -7.40 19.24
N SER A 121 -0.07 -7.50 18.21
CA SER A 121 1.04 -6.56 18.02
C SER A 121 0.52 -5.13 17.91
N PRO A 122 1.24 -4.13 18.47
CA PRO A 122 0.83 -2.74 18.39
C PRO A 122 0.87 -2.19 16.95
N LEU A 123 1.62 -2.83 16.05
CA LEU A 123 1.77 -2.43 14.66
C LEU A 123 1.17 -3.47 13.71
N MET A 124 0.26 -3.03 12.83
CA MET A 124 -0.26 -3.85 11.73
C MET A 124 0.07 -3.22 10.37
N LEU A 125 0.57 -4.01 9.43
CA LEU A 125 0.89 -3.61 8.06
C LEU A 125 -0.13 -4.20 7.09
N ILE A 126 -0.66 -3.35 6.21
CA ILE A 126 -1.65 -3.74 5.21
C ILE A 126 -1.13 -3.43 3.81
N GLY A 127 -0.96 -4.47 3.00
CA GLY A 127 -0.62 -4.39 1.57
C GLY A 127 -1.83 -4.43 0.63
N GLU A 128 -1.56 -4.55 -0.67
CA GLU A 128 -2.59 -4.60 -1.71
C GLU A 128 -3.21 -5.99 -1.84
N ALA A 129 -2.42 -6.95 -2.31
CA ALA A 129 -2.83 -8.32 -2.59
C ALA A 129 -1.59 -9.24 -2.68
N PRO A 130 -1.76 -10.57 -2.55
CA PRO A 130 -0.69 -11.54 -2.72
C PRO A 130 -0.05 -11.50 -4.11
N GLY A 131 1.27 -11.68 -4.15
CA GLY A 131 2.00 -12.01 -5.37
C GLY A 131 2.09 -13.51 -5.59
N ARG A 132 2.95 -13.92 -6.53
CA ARG A 132 3.11 -15.34 -6.92
C ARG A 132 3.57 -16.22 -5.76
N GLU A 133 4.59 -15.79 -5.03
CA GLU A 133 5.19 -16.59 -3.96
C GLU A 133 4.24 -16.68 -2.77
N GLU A 134 3.57 -15.57 -2.46
CA GLU A 134 2.54 -15.51 -1.43
C GLU A 134 1.40 -16.48 -1.74
N ASP A 135 0.88 -16.46 -2.96
CA ASP A 135 -0.18 -17.37 -3.41
C ASP A 135 0.23 -18.85 -3.36
N ILE A 136 1.50 -19.17 -3.61
CA ILE A 136 2.00 -20.55 -3.52
C ILE A 136 2.08 -21.01 -2.06
N GLN A 137 2.49 -20.13 -1.15
CA GLN A 137 2.76 -20.47 0.25
C GLN A 137 1.57 -20.22 1.18
N GLY A 138 0.61 -19.39 0.78
CA GLY A 138 -0.49 -18.92 1.64
C GLY A 138 -0.07 -17.91 2.70
N ILE A 139 1.12 -17.30 2.58
CA ILE A 139 1.71 -16.39 3.57
C ILE A 139 1.98 -15.03 2.91
N PRO A 140 1.52 -13.90 3.47
CA PRO A 140 1.73 -12.59 2.89
C PRO A 140 3.21 -12.16 2.93
N PHE A 141 3.61 -11.40 1.90
CA PHE A 141 4.94 -10.82 1.77
C PHE A 141 6.08 -11.84 1.93
N VAL A 142 6.06 -12.99 1.27
CA VAL A 142 7.20 -13.95 1.28
C VAL A 142 8.14 -13.78 0.09
N GLY A 143 7.71 -13.09 -0.98
CA GLY A 143 8.52 -12.84 -2.16
C GLY A 143 9.54 -11.71 -2.00
N ARG A 144 10.07 -11.21 -3.13
CA ARG A 144 11.10 -10.14 -3.14
C ARG A 144 10.66 -8.86 -2.42
N ALA A 145 9.40 -8.46 -2.60
CA ALA A 145 8.83 -7.31 -1.91
C ALA A 145 8.80 -7.53 -0.39
N GLY A 146 8.49 -8.75 0.03
CA GLY A 146 8.50 -9.17 1.41
C GLY A 146 9.86 -9.23 2.07
N MET A 147 10.87 -9.71 1.35
CA MET A 147 12.26 -9.66 1.82
C MET A 147 12.73 -8.21 2.04
N LEU A 148 12.30 -7.27 1.17
CA LEU A 148 12.57 -5.85 1.39
C LEU A 148 11.79 -5.32 2.60
N LEU A 149 10.53 -5.73 2.79
CA LEU A 149 9.75 -5.38 3.98
C LEU A 149 10.46 -5.81 5.27
N ASN A 150 11.04 -7.01 5.30
CA ASN A 150 11.82 -7.48 6.45
C ASN A 150 13.01 -6.56 6.75
N LYS A 151 13.71 -6.07 5.71
CA LYS A 151 14.82 -5.12 5.89
C LYS A 151 14.34 -3.76 6.41
N ILE A 152 13.17 -3.30 5.98
CA ILE A 152 12.56 -2.04 6.45
C ILE A 152 12.13 -2.15 7.92
N LEU A 153 11.56 -3.29 8.33
CA LEU A 153 11.24 -3.55 9.74
C LEU A 153 12.52 -3.64 10.57
N ALA A 154 13.52 -4.37 10.11
CA ALA A 154 14.78 -4.55 10.81
C ALA A 154 15.50 -3.21 11.04
N SER A 155 15.42 -2.26 10.10
CA SER A 155 16.07 -0.96 10.29
C SER A 155 15.45 -0.13 11.43
N ILE A 156 14.16 -0.32 11.75
CA ILE A 156 13.57 0.27 12.96
C ILE A 156 13.69 -0.61 14.22
N GLY A 157 14.32 -1.78 14.12
CA GLY A 157 14.49 -2.72 15.23
C GLY A 157 13.29 -3.65 15.44
N LEU A 158 12.44 -3.84 14.43
CA LEU A 158 11.31 -4.77 14.47
C LEU A 158 11.57 -5.98 13.58
N THR A 159 10.92 -7.09 13.94
CA THR A 159 10.85 -8.31 13.14
C THR A 159 9.39 -8.65 12.84
N ARG A 160 9.15 -9.73 12.08
CA ARG A 160 7.78 -10.21 11.81
C ARG A 160 7.03 -10.60 13.08
N GLU A 161 7.74 -11.03 14.12
CA GLU A 161 7.14 -11.42 15.39
C GLU A 161 6.62 -10.22 16.19
N ASN A 162 7.03 -9.00 15.83
CA ASN A 162 6.64 -7.76 16.50
C ASN A 162 5.51 -7.02 15.78
N VAL A 163 4.99 -7.57 14.68
CA VAL A 163 3.99 -6.93 13.84
C VAL A 163 2.95 -7.93 13.37
N TYR A 164 1.82 -7.43 12.89
CA TYR A 164 0.83 -8.24 12.20
C TYR A 164 0.74 -7.80 10.74
N ILE A 165 0.77 -8.74 9.78
CA ILE A 165 0.85 -8.43 8.35
C ILE A 165 -0.35 -9.06 7.64
N ALA A 166 -1.07 -8.25 6.87
CA ALA A 166 -2.17 -8.68 6.02
C ALA A 166 -2.19 -7.89 4.70
N ASN A 167 -3.13 -8.22 3.83
CA ASN A 167 -3.42 -7.46 2.61
C ASN A 167 -4.90 -7.07 2.59
N THR A 168 -5.25 -5.99 1.88
CA THR A 168 -6.64 -5.60 1.64
C THR A 168 -7.43 -6.72 0.97
N ILE A 169 -6.77 -7.51 0.11
CA ILE A 169 -7.34 -8.69 -0.54
C ILE A 169 -6.49 -9.91 -0.24
N PRO A 170 -7.08 -11.06 0.13
CA PRO A 170 -6.34 -12.25 0.54
C PRO A 170 -6.00 -13.21 -0.61
N TRP A 171 -6.45 -12.92 -1.84
CA TRP A 171 -6.23 -13.74 -3.04
C TRP A 171 -5.47 -12.98 -4.11
N ARG A 172 -4.59 -13.69 -4.81
CA ARG A 172 -3.79 -13.15 -5.91
C ARG A 172 -4.64 -12.83 -7.14
N PRO A 173 -4.61 -11.59 -7.65
CA PRO A 173 -5.21 -11.26 -8.93
C PRO A 173 -4.46 -11.92 -10.10
N PRO A 174 -5.16 -12.41 -11.15
CA PRO A 174 -4.53 -12.94 -12.36
C PRO A 174 -3.52 -11.95 -12.95
N GLY A 175 -2.31 -12.42 -13.24
CA GLY A 175 -1.23 -11.58 -13.77
C GLY A 175 -0.68 -10.52 -12.80
N ASN A 176 -1.01 -10.59 -11.51
CA ASN A 176 -0.66 -9.57 -10.50
C ASN A 176 -1.18 -8.16 -10.88
N ARG A 177 -2.32 -8.09 -11.58
CA ARG A 177 -2.98 -6.81 -11.83
C ARG A 177 -3.44 -6.18 -10.51
N THR A 178 -3.64 -4.86 -10.53
CA THR A 178 -4.32 -4.19 -9.41
C THR A 178 -5.74 -4.73 -9.25
N PRO A 179 -6.20 -4.96 -8.02
CA PRO A 179 -7.58 -5.35 -7.78
C PRO A 179 -8.59 -4.31 -8.23
N THR A 180 -9.76 -4.78 -8.66
CA THR A 180 -10.87 -3.90 -9.02
C THR A 180 -11.55 -3.34 -7.77
N PRO A 181 -12.22 -2.17 -7.86
CA PRO A 181 -13.01 -1.63 -6.76
C PRO A 181 -14.06 -2.61 -6.22
N ARG A 182 -14.62 -3.46 -7.09
CA ARG A 182 -15.58 -4.50 -6.70
C ARG A 182 -14.94 -5.59 -5.84
N GLU A 183 -13.76 -6.08 -6.22
CA GLU A 183 -13.02 -7.08 -5.45
C GLU A 183 -12.61 -6.52 -4.08
N ILE A 184 -12.18 -5.26 -4.03
CA ILE A 184 -11.89 -4.55 -2.77
C ILE A 184 -13.15 -4.45 -1.90
N ALA A 185 -14.28 -4.05 -2.47
CA ALA A 185 -15.54 -3.89 -1.74
C ALA A 185 -16.05 -5.22 -1.15
N LEU A 186 -15.86 -6.35 -1.86
CA LEU A 186 -16.23 -7.68 -1.37
C LEU A 186 -15.34 -8.16 -0.22
N CYS A 187 -14.04 -7.83 -0.26
CA CYS A 187 -13.09 -8.25 0.77
C CYS A 187 -13.03 -7.28 1.97
N ARG A 188 -13.55 -6.04 1.81
CA ARG A 188 -13.53 -4.99 2.83
C ARG A 188 -14.05 -5.46 4.20
N PRO A 189 -15.22 -6.11 4.32
CA PRO A 189 -15.72 -6.52 5.64
C PRO A 189 -14.75 -7.44 6.38
N PHE A 190 -14.06 -8.34 5.66
CA PHE A 190 -13.10 -9.27 6.26
C PHE A 190 -11.88 -8.55 6.81
N ILE A 191 -11.26 -7.64 6.05
CA ILE A 191 -10.06 -6.93 6.52
C ILE A 191 -10.41 -5.91 7.62
N GLU A 192 -11.59 -5.29 7.58
CA GLU A 192 -12.07 -4.42 8.68
C GLU A 192 -12.26 -5.22 9.97
N ARG A 193 -12.87 -6.41 9.89
CA ARG A 193 -12.98 -7.31 11.04
C ARG A 193 -11.62 -7.84 11.50
N GLN A 194 -10.72 -8.11 10.57
CA GLN A 194 -9.36 -8.54 10.87
C GLN A 194 -8.59 -7.47 11.64
N ILE A 195 -8.73 -6.19 11.27
CA ILE A 195 -8.15 -5.06 12.01
C ILE A 195 -8.73 -5.00 13.42
N GLN A 196 -10.05 -5.10 13.58
CA GLN A 196 -10.70 -5.10 14.90
C GLN A 196 -10.18 -6.23 15.80
N LEU A 197 -10.12 -7.46 15.26
CA LEU A 197 -9.70 -8.64 16.02
C LEU A 197 -8.20 -8.68 16.29
N ALA A 198 -7.37 -8.15 15.37
CA ALA A 198 -5.94 -8.02 15.58
C ALA A 198 -5.58 -6.91 16.60
N ASN A 199 -6.50 -5.97 16.82
CA ASN A 199 -6.41 -4.87 17.79
C ASN A 199 -5.08 -4.09 17.75
N PRO A 200 -4.64 -3.57 16.59
CA PRO A 200 -3.41 -2.81 16.50
C PRO A 200 -3.59 -1.39 17.07
N ARG A 201 -2.50 -0.82 17.57
CA ARG A 201 -2.45 0.59 17.98
C ARG A 201 -2.06 1.53 16.83
N VAL A 202 -1.37 1.01 15.81
CA VAL A 202 -0.91 1.74 14.62
C VAL A 202 -1.08 0.86 13.39
N LEU A 203 -1.52 1.48 12.29
CA LEU A 203 -1.61 0.85 10.98
C LEU A 203 -0.57 1.46 10.03
N VAL A 204 0.03 0.63 9.17
CA VAL A 204 0.85 1.07 8.04
C VAL A 204 0.20 0.62 6.75
N ALA A 205 -0.17 1.58 5.90
CA ALA A 205 -0.77 1.33 4.61
C ALA A 205 0.32 1.30 3.53
N LEU A 206 0.62 0.12 3.00
CA LEU A 206 1.66 -0.10 2.00
C LEU A 206 1.08 0.07 0.59
N GLY A 207 1.26 1.26 0.00
CA GLY A 207 0.86 1.56 -1.37
C GLY A 207 -0.55 2.14 -1.54
N GLY A 208 -0.88 2.46 -2.79
CA GLY A 208 -2.10 3.21 -3.12
C GLY A 208 -3.40 2.48 -2.74
N THR A 209 -3.47 1.18 -3.01
CA THR A 209 -4.67 0.36 -2.72
C THR A 209 -4.97 0.30 -1.22
N ALA A 210 -3.94 0.10 -0.38
CA ALA A 210 -4.10 0.11 1.06
C ALA A 210 -4.55 1.49 1.58
N VAL A 211 -4.00 2.58 1.03
CA VAL A 211 -4.42 3.94 1.39
C VAL A 211 -5.87 4.21 0.97
N GLN A 212 -6.24 3.85 -0.26
CA GLN A 212 -7.60 4.00 -0.76
C GLN A 212 -8.60 3.22 0.10
N PHE A 213 -8.22 2.06 0.62
CA PHE A 213 -9.04 1.31 1.56
C PHE A 213 -9.37 2.14 2.82
N PHE A 214 -8.37 2.80 3.41
CA PHE A 214 -8.57 3.60 4.62
C PHE A 214 -9.24 4.96 4.39
N THR A 215 -8.92 5.64 3.28
CA THR A 215 -9.40 7.01 3.04
C THR A 215 -10.67 7.08 2.21
N GLY A 216 -11.00 6.01 1.47
CA GLY A 216 -12.04 6.02 0.44
C GLY A 216 -11.68 6.90 -0.78
N THR A 217 -10.53 7.58 -0.79
CA THR A 217 -10.16 8.53 -1.85
C THR A 217 -9.07 7.94 -2.76
N GLN A 218 -9.21 8.14 -4.07
CA GLN A 218 -8.18 7.81 -5.06
C GLN A 218 -7.09 8.89 -5.13
N SER A 219 -6.56 9.28 -3.98
CA SER A 219 -5.44 10.22 -3.91
C SER A 219 -4.12 9.49 -4.14
N GLY A 220 -3.23 10.04 -4.98
CA GLY A 220 -1.95 9.42 -5.30
C GLY A 220 -1.05 9.24 -4.07
N ILE A 221 -0.45 8.05 -3.93
CA ILE A 221 0.40 7.67 -2.77
C ILE A 221 1.54 8.67 -2.50
N ILE A 222 2.12 9.25 -3.55
CA ILE A 222 3.23 10.21 -3.46
C ILE A 222 2.86 11.42 -2.59
N ARG A 223 1.61 11.91 -2.68
CA ARG A 223 1.14 13.08 -1.92
C ARG A 223 0.75 12.74 -0.47
N MET A 224 0.35 11.49 -0.25
CA MET A 224 -0.23 11.01 1.01
C MET A 224 0.83 10.41 1.95
N ARG A 225 1.93 9.86 1.43
CA ARG A 225 2.95 9.20 2.24
C ARG A 225 3.53 10.11 3.32
N GLY A 226 3.80 9.53 4.48
CA GLY A 226 4.41 10.25 5.62
C GLY A 226 3.49 11.21 6.36
N LYS A 227 2.20 11.26 6.01
CA LYS A 227 1.21 12.08 6.72
C LYS A 227 0.29 11.15 7.50
N TRP A 228 0.28 11.31 8.81
CA TRP A 228 -0.63 10.57 9.68
C TRP A 228 -2.08 10.80 9.27
N LEU A 229 -2.80 9.71 9.08
CA LEU A 229 -4.24 9.68 8.89
C LEU A 229 -4.89 9.00 10.09
N THR A 230 -6.20 9.09 10.19
CA THR A 230 -6.97 8.38 11.21
C THR A 230 -7.96 7.46 10.52
N TYR A 231 -7.91 6.19 10.87
CA TYR A 231 -8.93 5.20 10.51
C TYR A 231 -9.87 5.01 11.70
N GLU A 232 -11.17 5.06 11.45
CA GLU A 232 -12.20 4.83 12.46
C GLU A 232 -12.87 3.48 12.18
N THR A 233 -12.78 2.57 13.14
CA THR A 233 -13.44 1.27 13.07
C THR A 233 -14.95 1.41 13.30
N ALA A 234 -15.72 0.36 13.00
CA ALA A 234 -17.17 0.35 13.26
C ALA A 234 -17.55 0.54 14.73
N ASP A 235 -16.62 0.29 15.67
CA ASP A 235 -16.81 0.46 17.11
C ASP A 235 -16.33 1.86 17.59
N ASN A 236 -16.14 2.82 16.66
CA ASN A 236 -15.65 4.18 16.89
C ASN A 236 -14.23 4.25 17.50
N ILE A 237 -13.44 3.18 17.39
CA ILE A 237 -12.03 3.19 17.78
C ILE A 237 -11.25 3.88 16.66
N LYS A 238 -10.50 4.93 17.03
CA LYS A 238 -9.63 5.69 16.14
C LYS A 238 -8.22 5.12 16.18
N ILE A 239 -7.71 4.69 15.04
CA ILE A 239 -6.38 4.11 14.87
C ILE A 239 -5.56 5.00 13.92
N PRO A 240 -4.37 5.49 14.33
CA PRO A 240 -3.48 6.22 13.45
C PRO A 240 -2.96 5.32 12.33
N VAL A 241 -2.96 5.85 11.11
CA VAL A 241 -2.48 5.18 9.90
C VAL A 241 -1.32 5.96 9.31
N MET A 242 -0.19 5.29 9.04
CA MET A 242 0.93 5.82 8.28
C MET A 242 0.88 5.28 6.84
N PRO A 243 0.53 6.11 5.84
CA PRO A 243 0.70 5.79 4.43
C PRO A 243 2.18 5.77 4.05
N THR A 244 2.60 4.75 3.31
CA THR A 244 3.95 4.71 2.71
C THR A 244 3.96 3.91 1.41
N PHE A 245 5.09 3.90 0.71
CA PHE A 245 5.24 3.16 -0.54
C PHE A 245 5.21 1.65 -0.32
N HIS A 246 4.60 0.94 -1.26
CA HIS A 246 4.65 -0.52 -1.28
C HIS A 246 6.10 -1.00 -1.58
N PRO A 247 6.62 -2.06 -0.92
CA PRO A 247 7.97 -2.55 -1.18
C PRO A 247 8.24 -2.93 -2.65
N ALA A 248 7.24 -3.46 -3.36
CA ALA A 248 7.36 -3.75 -4.79
C ALA A 248 7.57 -2.49 -5.67
N TYR A 249 7.10 -1.31 -5.23
CA TYR A 249 7.42 -0.05 -5.89
C TYR A 249 8.88 0.34 -5.63
N LEU A 250 9.36 0.21 -4.40
CA LEU A 250 10.76 0.51 -4.03
C LEU A 250 11.78 -0.38 -4.73
N LEU A 251 11.42 -1.60 -5.10
CA LEU A 251 12.26 -2.47 -5.92
C LEU A 251 12.47 -1.94 -7.35
N ARG A 252 11.48 -1.22 -7.89
CA ARG A 252 11.53 -0.59 -9.21
C ARG A 252 12.04 0.85 -9.16
N THR A 253 11.93 1.50 -8.00
CA THR A 253 12.34 2.89 -7.78
C THR A 253 13.15 3.02 -6.49
N PRO A 254 14.42 2.54 -6.48
CA PRO A 254 15.24 2.50 -5.26
C PRO A 254 15.50 3.86 -4.60
N SER A 255 15.54 4.94 -5.37
CA SER A 255 15.73 6.31 -4.87
C SER A 255 14.65 6.74 -3.85
N GLN A 256 13.47 6.11 -3.89
CA GLN A 256 12.36 6.41 -2.99
C GLN A 256 12.47 5.71 -1.62
N LYS A 257 13.45 4.81 -1.43
CA LYS A 257 13.68 4.11 -0.15
C LYS A 257 13.95 5.08 0.99
N LYS A 258 14.62 6.22 0.73
CA LYS A 258 14.88 7.26 1.74
C LYS A 258 13.58 7.79 2.34
N LEU A 259 12.55 8.01 1.52
CA LEU A 259 11.26 8.52 2.01
C LEU A 259 10.52 7.49 2.85
N THR A 260 10.49 6.22 2.41
CA THR A 260 9.93 5.14 3.22
C THR A 260 10.68 4.95 4.53
N TRP A 261 12.01 5.13 4.53
CA TRP A 261 12.79 5.06 5.76
C TRP A 261 12.36 6.14 6.77
N THR A 262 12.16 7.38 6.32
CA THR A 262 11.61 8.46 7.15
C THR A 262 10.21 8.10 7.69
N ASP A 263 9.34 7.52 6.87
CA ASP A 263 7.99 7.09 7.32
C ASP A 263 8.07 6.08 8.46
N PHE A 264 8.96 5.09 8.35
CA PHE A 264 9.11 4.08 9.39
C PHE A 264 9.81 4.62 10.64
N LEU A 265 10.70 5.62 10.53
CA LEU A 265 11.23 6.33 11.70
C LEU A 265 10.13 7.07 12.47
N GLU A 266 9.19 7.70 11.78
CA GLU A 266 8.01 8.30 12.40
C GLU A 266 7.14 7.23 13.10
N VAL A 267 6.94 6.07 12.47
CA VAL A 267 6.23 4.94 13.10
C VAL A 267 6.97 4.47 14.36
N LYS A 268 8.31 4.35 14.31
CA LYS A 268 9.13 3.95 15.46
C LYS A 268 8.99 4.96 16.61
N SER A 269 9.11 6.26 16.30
CA SER A 269 8.95 7.35 17.26
C SER A 269 7.56 7.32 17.90
N PHE A 270 6.53 7.12 17.08
CA PHE A 270 5.16 6.97 17.58
C PHE A 270 5.07 5.80 18.54
N LEU A 271 5.47 4.58 18.12
CA LEU A 271 5.43 3.36 18.93
C LEU A 271 6.16 3.49 20.27
N SER A 272 7.33 4.14 20.31
CA SER A 272 8.05 4.37 21.57
C SER A 272 7.28 5.22 22.58
N ASN A 273 6.41 6.12 22.11
CA ASN A 273 5.59 6.98 22.97
C ASN A 273 4.32 6.31 23.50
N LEU A 274 3.99 5.07 23.07
CA LEU A 274 2.86 4.29 23.61
C LEU A 274 3.24 3.38 24.78
N THR A 275 4.53 3.26 25.05
CA THR A 275 5.13 2.49 26.17
C THR A 275 5.43 3.43 27.32
#